data_AF-A0A351J1S1-F1
#
_entry.id   AF-A0A351J1S1-F1
#
_cell.length_a   1.000
_cell.length_b   1.000
_cell.length_c   1.000
_cell.angle_alpha   90.00
_cell.angle_beta   90.00
_cell.angle_gamma   90.00
#
_symmetry.space_group_name_H-M   'P 1'
#
loop_
_entity.id
_entity.type
_entity.pdbx_description
1 polymer ?
#
loop_
_entity_poly.entity_id
_entity_poly.type
_entity_poly.pdbx_seq_one_letter_code
_entity_poly.pdbx_strand_id
1 'polypeptide(L)'
;RKTYIDKGIPVIFWGGSVMRYEHIMGTPTPGSSWYINNTDERFTWIAHEHCLVLVGYDASYYYFNDPLQSKQYAYARASVEASFQSVYAQFVAIEPIPQEQSNGEQTNNNG
;
A
#
# COMPACT_ATOMS: atom_id res chain seq x y z
N ARG A 1 -5.50 -11.48 15.49
CA ARG A 1 -5.75 -10.02 15.33
C ARG A 1 -6.36 -9.83 13.95
N LYS A 2 -7.51 -9.14 13.81
CA LYS A 2 -8.13 -8.90 12.50
C LYS A 2 -7.36 -7.80 11.75
N THR A 3 -7.12 -8.00 10.46
CA THR A 3 -6.49 -7.06 9.52
C THR A 3 -7.53 -6.12 8.89
N TYR A 4 -7.08 -5.13 8.12
CA TYR A 4 -7.98 -4.29 7.31
C TYR A 4 -8.77 -5.12 6.30
N ILE A 5 -8.12 -6.08 5.67
CA ILE A 5 -8.75 -6.99 4.70
C ILE A 5 -9.82 -7.85 5.37
N ASP A 6 -9.62 -8.29 6.62
CA ASP A 6 -10.64 -9.04 7.39
C ASP A 6 -11.89 -8.21 7.71
N LYS A 7 -11.77 -6.87 7.64
CA LYS A 7 -12.88 -5.93 7.79
C LYS A 7 -13.51 -5.53 6.44
N GLY A 8 -13.05 -6.11 5.32
CA GLY A 8 -13.47 -5.72 3.98
C GLY A 8 -12.92 -4.36 3.53
N ILE A 9 -11.86 -3.85 4.17
CA ILE A 9 -11.23 -2.56 3.85
C ILE A 9 -10.03 -2.82 2.93
N PRO A 10 -10.09 -2.45 1.64
CA PRO A 10 -8.94 -2.57 0.75
C PRO A 10 -7.82 -1.60 1.15
N VAL A 11 -6.58 -1.94 0.80
CA VAL A 11 -5.39 -1.17 1.21
C VAL A 11 -4.59 -0.76 -0.03
N ILE A 12 -4.31 0.53 -0.17
CA ILE A 12 -3.31 1.02 -1.14
C ILE A 12 -1.94 0.67 -0.59
N PHE A 13 -1.11 0.03 -1.41
CA PHE A 13 0.12 -0.63 -1.02
C PHE A 13 1.24 -0.25 -1.97
N TRP A 14 2.42 0.02 -1.42
CA TRP A 14 3.66 0.24 -2.17
C TRP A 14 4.53 -1.02 -2.17
N GLY A 15 4.97 -1.42 -3.35
CA GLY A 15 5.90 -2.53 -3.58
C GLY A 15 6.86 -2.24 -4.75
N GLY A 16 7.57 -3.27 -5.22
CA GLY A 16 8.30 -3.22 -6.47
C GLY A 16 7.37 -3.49 -7.65
N SER A 17 7.68 -2.92 -8.82
CA SER A 17 6.91 -3.08 -10.06
C SER A 17 6.89 -4.52 -10.58
N VAL A 18 7.82 -5.35 -10.12
CA VAL A 18 7.79 -6.80 -10.32
C VAL A 18 7.91 -7.50 -8.98
N MET A 19 6.78 -7.96 -8.46
CA MET A 19 6.70 -8.75 -7.22
C MET A 19 6.94 -10.26 -7.48
N ARG A 20 7.75 -10.58 -8.48
CA ARG A 20 8.16 -11.94 -8.83
C ARG A 20 9.62 -12.12 -8.49
N TYR A 21 9.91 -13.10 -7.63
CA TYR A 21 11.25 -13.44 -7.16
C TYR A 21 12.27 -13.70 -8.29
N GLU A 22 11.80 -14.08 -9.48
CA GLU A 22 12.64 -14.52 -10.59
C GLU A 22 13.02 -13.40 -11.59
N HIS A 23 12.43 -12.20 -11.51
CA HIS A 23 12.79 -11.09 -12.40
C HIS A 23 13.54 -9.99 -11.62
N ILE A 24 14.87 -9.95 -11.79
CA ILE A 24 15.72 -8.87 -11.24
C ILE A 24 15.29 -7.50 -11.81
N MET A 25 14.77 -7.49 -13.03
CA MET A 25 14.16 -6.33 -13.67
C MET A 25 12.83 -5.97 -12.98
N GLY A 26 12.88 -5.05 -12.02
CA GLY A 26 11.73 -4.60 -11.22
C GLY A 26 11.91 -4.74 -9.72
N THR A 27 13.09 -5.20 -9.27
CA THR A 27 13.47 -5.15 -7.85
C THR A 27 13.72 -3.70 -7.43
N PRO A 28 13.19 -3.25 -6.28
CA PRO A 28 13.46 -1.93 -5.74
C PRO A 28 14.97 -1.68 -5.56
N THR A 29 15.49 -0.60 -6.15
CA THR A 29 16.91 -0.21 -6.08
C THR A 29 17.07 1.30 -5.91
N PRO A 30 18.21 1.79 -5.37
CA PRO A 30 18.47 3.23 -5.32
C PRO A 30 18.43 3.86 -6.72
N GLY A 31 17.56 4.85 -6.89
CA GLY A 31 17.41 5.64 -8.11
C GLY A 31 18.02 7.04 -7.97
N SER A 32 17.38 8.03 -8.59
CA SER A 32 17.79 9.43 -8.54
C SER A 32 17.80 9.96 -7.10
N SER A 33 18.79 10.80 -6.78
CA SER A 33 18.85 11.55 -5.53
C SER A 33 18.74 13.05 -5.78
N TRP A 34 18.14 13.77 -4.84
CA TRP A 34 18.10 15.24 -4.82
C TRP A 34 18.09 15.75 -3.38
N TYR A 35 18.40 17.03 -3.19
CA TYR A 35 18.24 17.69 -1.88
C TYR A 35 16.79 18.14 -1.70
N ILE A 36 16.23 17.95 -0.51
CA ILE A 36 14.90 18.45 -0.19
C ILE A 36 14.97 19.97 -0.06
N ASN A 37 14.04 20.67 -0.72
CA ASN A 37 14.00 22.13 -0.76
C ASN A 37 14.12 22.74 0.64
N ASN A 38 15.00 23.73 0.78
CA ASN A 38 15.28 24.45 2.03
C ASN A 38 15.86 23.59 3.16
N THR A 39 16.47 22.44 2.84
CA THR A 39 17.18 21.59 3.81
C THR A 39 18.51 21.09 3.21
N ASP A 40 19.42 20.62 4.06
CA ASP A 40 20.63 19.90 3.62
C ASP A 40 20.39 18.38 3.50
N GLU A 41 19.14 17.93 3.64
CA GLU A 41 18.79 16.51 3.58
C GLU A 41 18.78 16.02 2.13
N ARG A 42 19.58 14.97 1.87
CA ARG A 42 19.59 14.27 0.59
C ARG A 42 18.58 13.13 0.60
N PHE A 43 17.57 13.22 -0.26
CA PHE A 43 16.64 12.15 -0.53
C PHE A 43 17.13 11.28 -1.70
N THR A 44 16.91 9.97 -1.64
CA THR A 44 17.14 9.05 -2.75
C THR A 44 15.86 8.28 -3.04
N TRP A 45 15.32 8.47 -4.24
CA TRP A 45 14.17 7.72 -4.73
C TRP A 45 14.51 6.23 -4.85
N ILE A 46 13.54 5.36 -4.59
CA ILE A 46 13.67 3.93 -4.85
C ILE A 46 13.06 3.64 -6.22
N ALA A 47 13.92 3.38 -7.20
CA ALA A 47 13.51 3.00 -8.55
C ALA A 47 12.72 1.68 -8.53
N HIS A 48 11.83 1.53 -9.51
CA HIS A 48 10.90 0.40 -9.62
C HIS A 48 9.90 0.29 -8.48
N GLU A 49 9.69 1.34 -7.68
CA GLU A 49 8.50 1.43 -6.82
C GLU A 49 7.22 1.39 -7.67
N HIS A 50 6.19 0.73 -7.14
CA HIS A 50 4.89 0.56 -7.75
C HIS A 50 3.77 0.55 -6.72
N CYS A 51 2.63 1.13 -7.08
CA CYS A 51 1.46 1.28 -6.23
C CYS A 51 0.27 0.47 -6.74
N LEU A 52 -0.33 -0.32 -5.86
CA LEU A 52 -1.36 -1.32 -6.14
C LEU A 52 -2.35 -1.43 -4.97
N VAL A 53 -3.51 -2.05 -5.20
CA VAL A 53 -4.55 -2.18 -4.17
C VAL A 53 -4.69 -3.63 -3.70
N LEU A 54 -4.36 -3.89 -2.43
CA LEU A 54 -4.56 -5.17 -1.78
C LEU A 54 -6.05 -5.36 -1.46
N VAL A 55 -6.62 -6.46 -1.95
CA VAL A 55 -8.06 -6.75 -1.83
C VAL A 55 -8.37 -8.09 -1.17
N GLY A 56 -7.37 -8.95 -0.98
CA GLY A 56 -7.58 -10.28 -0.41
C GLY A 56 -6.28 -10.99 -0.08
N TYR A 57 -6.38 -12.08 0.68
CA TYR A 57 -5.26 -12.98 0.92
C TYR A 57 -5.75 -14.39 1.27
N ASP A 58 -4.86 -15.36 1.13
CA ASP A 58 -5.00 -16.69 1.71
C ASP A 58 -3.68 -17.11 2.40
N ALA A 59 -3.52 -18.40 2.67
CA ALA A 59 -2.33 -18.95 3.33
C ALA A 59 -1.04 -18.76 2.52
N SER A 60 -1.13 -18.62 1.19
CA SER A 60 0.01 -18.65 0.27
C SER A 60 0.15 -17.37 -0.57
N TYR A 61 -0.95 -16.64 -0.80
CA TYR A 61 -1.00 -15.50 -1.71
C TYR A 61 -1.65 -14.26 -1.11
N TYR A 62 -1.23 -13.11 -1.64
CA TYR A 62 -1.95 -11.85 -1.58
C TYR A 62 -2.56 -11.55 -2.95
N TYR A 63 -3.76 -10.99 -2.95
CA TYR A 63 -4.51 -10.67 -4.15
C TYR A 63 -4.62 -9.16 -4.33
N PHE A 64 -4.26 -8.68 -5.51
CA PHE A 64 -4.20 -7.26 -5.81
C PHE A 64 -4.99 -6.89 -7.05
N ASN A 65 -5.59 -5.70 -7.02
CA ASN A 65 -5.89 -4.95 -8.22
C ASN A 65 -4.62 -4.16 -8.58
N ASP A 66 -3.83 -4.72 -9.49
CA ASP A 66 -2.58 -4.15 -9.97
C ASP A 66 -2.83 -3.43 -11.30
N PRO A 67 -2.57 -2.11 -11.42
CA PRO A 67 -2.86 -1.35 -12.64
C PRO A 67 -1.97 -1.73 -13.84
N LEU A 68 -0.90 -2.52 -13.63
CA LEU A 68 -0.13 -3.12 -14.73
C LEU A 68 -0.70 -4.46 -15.22
N GLN A 69 -1.71 -4.99 -14.54
CA GLN A 69 -2.38 -6.25 -14.89
C GLN A 69 -3.80 -5.96 -15.42
N SER A 70 -4.27 -6.76 -16.36
CA SER A 70 -5.61 -6.60 -16.95
C SER A 70 -6.74 -7.14 -16.07
N LYS A 71 -6.42 -7.74 -14.92
CA LYS A 71 -7.34 -8.34 -13.97
C LYS A 71 -6.68 -8.46 -12.59
N GLN A 72 -7.47 -8.81 -11.57
CA GLN A 72 -6.96 -9.17 -10.25
C GLN A 72 -5.84 -10.22 -10.38
N TYR A 73 -4.73 -9.98 -9.68
CA TYR A 73 -3.53 -10.80 -9.77
C TYR A 73 -3.08 -11.28 -8.39
N ALA A 74 -2.60 -12.52 -8.32
CA ALA A 74 -2.11 -13.13 -7.09
C ALA A 74 -0.57 -13.11 -7.07
N TYR A 75 0.00 -12.61 -5.97
CA TYR A 75 1.43 -12.64 -5.71
C TYR A 75 1.73 -13.47 -4.47
N ALA A 76 2.81 -14.26 -4.51
CA ALA A 76 3.21 -15.09 -3.38
C ALA A 76 3.51 -14.21 -2.16
N ARG A 77 3.06 -14.63 -0.98
CA ARG A 77 3.22 -13.84 0.25
C ARG A 77 4.66 -13.43 0.53
N ALA A 78 5.60 -14.38 0.43
CA ALA A 78 7.01 -14.13 0.67
C ALA A 78 7.57 -13.03 -0.25
N SER A 79 7.19 -13.02 -1.53
CA SER A 79 7.61 -11.99 -2.48
C SER A 79 7.03 -10.62 -2.13
N VAL A 80 5.75 -10.58 -1.74
CA VAL A 80 5.05 -9.36 -1.35
C VAL A 80 5.63 -8.76 -0.08
N GLU A 81 5.86 -9.58 0.94
CA GLU A 81 6.40 -9.16 2.22
C GLU A 81 7.83 -8.64 2.07
N ALA A 82 8.69 -9.32 1.30
CA ALA A 82 10.03 -8.83 0.99
C ALA A 82 10.00 -7.50 0.22
N SER A 83 9.14 -7.42 -0.81
CA SER A 83 8.95 -6.21 -1.62
C SER A 83 8.46 -5.03 -0.77
N PHE A 84 7.48 -5.23 0.10
CA PHE A 84 6.93 -4.20 0.99
C PHE A 84 8.01 -3.56 1.86
N GLN A 85 8.86 -4.39 2.46
CA GLN A 85 9.95 -3.91 3.31
C GLN A 85 11.00 -3.11 2.53
N SER A 86 11.26 -3.49 1.27
CA SER A 86 12.26 -2.81 0.44
C SER A 86 11.85 -1.39 -0.01
N VAL A 87 10.57 -1.02 0.15
CA VAL A 87 10.04 0.33 -0.17
C VAL A 87 9.45 1.03 1.05
N TYR A 88 10.09 0.82 2.21
CA TYR A 88 9.75 1.48 3.48
C TYR A 88 8.39 1.12 4.07
N ALA A 89 7.81 -0.03 3.69
CA ALA A 89 6.58 -0.55 4.28
C ALA A 89 5.40 0.45 4.25
N GLN A 90 5.24 1.18 3.16
CA GLN A 90 4.25 2.23 3.00
C GLN A 90 2.88 1.68 2.56
N PHE A 91 1.82 2.09 3.25
CA PHE A 91 0.45 1.74 2.88
C PHE A 91 -0.55 2.81 3.34
N VAL A 92 -1.72 2.83 2.71
CA VAL A 92 -2.85 3.70 3.09
C VAL A 92 -4.13 2.87 3.13
N ALA A 93 -4.91 3.01 4.21
CA ALA A 93 -6.25 2.44 4.34
C ALA A 93 -7.23 3.57 4.70
N ILE A 94 -8.45 3.49 4.16
CA ILE A 94 -9.53 4.42 4.49
C ILE A 94 -10.53 3.65 5.35
N GLU A 95 -10.55 3.94 6.65
CA GLU A 95 -11.53 3.33 7.56
C GLU A 95 -12.83 4.16 7.59
N PRO A 96 -14.00 3.51 7.63
CA PRO A 96 -15.25 4.21 7.90
C PRO A 96 -15.20 4.92 9.25
N ILE A 97 -15.84 6.09 9.34
CA ILE A 97 -16.02 6.78 10.62
C ILE A 97 -16.88 5.88 11.53
N PRO A 98 -16.45 5.60 12.78
CA PRO A 98 -17.26 4.84 13.72
C PRO A 98 -18.62 5.52 13.93
N GLN A 99 -19.72 4.76 13.89
CA GLN A 99 -21.09 5.32 13.96
C GLN A 99 -21.38 6.07 15.26
N GLU A 100 -20.61 5.88 16.33
CA GLU A 100 -20.72 6.69 17.55
C GLU A 100 -20.35 8.17 17.34
N GLN A 101 -19.53 8.48 16.33
CA GLN A 101 -19.13 9.86 16.01
C GLN A 101 -20.04 10.53 14.96
N SER A 102 -20.84 9.78 14.20
CA SER A 102 -21.78 10.37 13.23
C SER A 102 -23.03 10.99 13.88
N ASN A 103 -23.35 10.60 15.12
CA ASN A 103 -24.56 11.03 15.82
C ASN A 103 -24.34 12.25 16.72
N GLY A 104 -23.10 12.78 16.80
CA GLY A 104 -22.74 13.91 17.67
C GLY A 104 -23.00 15.30 17.08
N GLU A 105 -23.40 15.39 15.81
CA GLU A 105 -23.58 16.66 15.08
C GLU A 105 -25.03 16.89 14.66
N GLN A 106 -25.97 16.57 15.55
CA GLN A 106 -27.33 17.12 15.52
C GLN A 106 -27.53 18.00 16.77
N THR A 107 -26.92 19.18 16.79
CA THR A 107 -27.31 20.20 17.78
C THR A 107 -28.60 20.86 17.33
N ASN A 108 -29.61 20.66 18.15
CA ASN A 108 -30.95 21.23 18.10
C ASN A 108 -30.95 22.75 17.88
N ASN A 109 -31.35 23.21 16.70
CA ASN A 109 -31.89 24.56 16.51
C ASN A 109 -33.42 24.49 16.67
N ASN A 110 -33.88 24.52 17.92
CA ASN A 110 -35.24 24.90 18.27
C ASN A 110 -35.19 25.66 19.60
N GLY A 111 -35.23 26.98 19.50
CA GLY A 111 -35.23 27.95 20.59
C GLY A 111 -35.20 29.36 20.03
#